data_AF-A0A447R6T7-F1
#
_entry.id   AF-A0A447R6T7-F1
#
_cell.length_a   1.000
_cell.length_b   1.000
_cell.length_c   1.000
_cell.angle_alpha   90.00
_cell.angle_beta   90.00
_cell.angle_gamma   90.00
#
_symmetry.space_group_name_H-M   'P 1'
#
loop_
_entity.id
_entity.type
_entity.pdbx_description
1 polymer ?
#
loop_
_entity_poly.entity_id
_entity_poly.type
_entity_poly.pdbx_seq_one_letter_code
_entity_poly.pdbx_strand_id
1 'polypeptide(L)'
;MVEEGGFAAAGRALDEPKSKLSRRIAQLEERLGVRLIQRTTRQFNVTEVGQTFYEHCKAMLVEAQAAQDAIAALQVEPRGIVKLTCQ
;
A
#
# COMPACT_ATOMS: atom_id res chain seq x y z
N MET A 1 1.75 -6.26 -6.30
CA MET A 1 2.57 -7.50 -6.16
C MET A 1 1.70 -8.74 -6.14
N VAL A 2 0.66 -8.76 -5.30
CA VAL A 2 -0.41 -9.77 -5.34
C VAL A 2 -1.35 -9.52 -6.52
N GLU A 3 -1.81 -8.29 -6.73
CA GLU A 3 -2.69 -7.93 -7.88
C GLU A 3 -2.01 -7.96 -9.26
N GLU A 4 -0.68 -7.92 -9.30
CA GLU A 4 0.11 -7.73 -10.52
C GLU A 4 0.84 -9.03 -10.96
N GLY A 5 0.70 -10.14 -10.23
CA GLY A 5 1.28 -11.44 -10.65
C GLY A 5 2.81 -11.54 -10.53
N GLY A 6 3.44 -10.70 -9.71
CA GLY A 6 4.84 -10.87 -9.30
C GLY A 6 5.72 -9.62 -9.39
N PHE A 7 7.02 -9.80 -9.10
CA PHE A 7 7.98 -8.70 -8.95
C PHE A 7 8.25 -7.89 -10.23
N ALA A 8 8.11 -8.49 -11.41
CA ALA A 8 8.30 -7.79 -12.67
C ALA A 8 7.20 -6.73 -12.88
N ALA A 9 5.99 -7.06 -12.46
CA ALA A 9 4.82 -6.21 -12.60
C ALA A 9 4.71 -5.22 -11.42
N ALA A 10 5.04 -5.65 -10.20
CA ALA A 10 5.22 -4.75 -9.06
C ALA A 10 6.35 -3.72 -9.28
N GLY A 11 7.46 -4.12 -9.91
CA GLY A 11 8.56 -3.21 -10.25
C GLY A 11 8.16 -2.15 -11.28
N ARG A 12 7.28 -2.48 -12.21
CA ARG A 12 6.71 -1.51 -13.16
C ARG A 12 5.72 -0.56 -12.48
N ALA A 13 4.90 -1.05 -11.55
CA ALA A 13 3.95 -0.23 -10.81
C ALA A 13 4.60 0.72 -9.78
N LEU A 14 5.77 0.34 -9.26
CA LEU A 14 6.52 1.09 -8.22
C LEU A 14 7.71 1.87 -8.78
N ASP A 15 7.93 1.85 -10.10
CA ASP A 15 9.08 2.44 -10.81
C ASP A 15 10.44 2.11 -10.15
N GLU A 16 10.58 0.90 -9.61
CA GLU A 16 11.77 0.45 -8.87
C GLU A 16 12.42 -0.79 -9.50
N PRO A 17 13.77 -0.86 -9.54
CA PRO A 17 14.47 -2.03 -10.03
C PRO A 17 14.13 -3.28 -9.23
N LYS A 18 13.91 -4.40 -9.94
CA LYS A 18 13.61 -5.73 -9.35
C LYS A 18 14.56 -6.13 -8.21
N SER A 19 15.84 -5.78 -8.32
CA SER A 19 16.86 -6.07 -7.30
C SER A 19 16.60 -5.33 -5.98
N LYS A 20 16.15 -4.08 -6.04
CA LYS A 20 15.84 -3.25 -4.87
C LYS A 20 14.58 -3.73 -4.16
N LEU A 21 13.52 -4.03 -4.93
CA LEU A 21 12.31 -4.66 -4.39
C LEU A 21 12.60 -6.02 -3.75
N SER A 22 13.42 -6.85 -4.39
CA SER A 22 13.83 -8.14 -3.83
C SER A 22 14.54 -7.98 -2.49
N ARG A 23 15.40 -6.97 -2.35
CA ARG A 23 16.16 -6.72 -1.12
C ARG A 23 15.25 -6.18 -0.02
N ARG A 24 14.32 -5.27 -0.34
CA ARG A 24 13.33 -4.77 0.62
C ARG A 24 12.44 -5.88 1.15
N ILE A 25 12.00 -6.81 0.31
CA ILE A 25 11.20 -7.94 0.76
C ILE A 25 12.01 -8.87 1.63
N ALA A 26 13.25 -9.21 1.25
CA ALA A 26 14.09 -10.05 2.09
C ALA A 26 14.29 -9.43 3.49
N GLN A 27 14.51 -8.12 3.56
CA GLN A 27 14.60 -7.39 4.85
C GLN A 27 13.28 -7.39 5.62
N LEU A 28 12.15 -7.30 4.93
CA LEU A 28 10.83 -7.37 5.56
C LEU A 28 10.56 -8.77 6.12
N GLU A 29 10.84 -9.81 5.33
CA GLU A 29 10.75 -11.22 5.74
C GLU A 29 11.66 -11.51 6.95
N GLU A 30 12.88 -11.00 6.93
CA GLU A 30 13.83 -11.12 8.04
C GLU A 30 13.31 -10.44 9.31
N ARG A 31 12.78 -9.21 9.19
CA ARG A 31 12.19 -8.47 10.31
C ARG A 31 10.95 -9.13 10.89
N LEU A 32 10.13 -9.75 10.04
CA LEU A 32 8.90 -10.42 10.46
C LEU A 32 9.14 -11.88 10.87
N GLY A 33 10.32 -12.44 10.59
CA GLY A 33 10.64 -13.85 10.85
C GLY A 33 9.82 -14.84 10.00
N VAL A 34 9.20 -14.39 8.91
CA VAL A 34 8.32 -15.20 8.05
C VAL A 34 8.68 -15.07 6.59
N ARG A 35 8.34 -16.09 5.80
CA ARG A 35 8.41 -16.03 4.34
C ARG A 35 7.08 -15.56 3.80
N LEU A 36 7.06 -14.37 3.20
CA LEU A 36 5.90 -13.82 2.50
C LEU A 36 5.83 -14.37 1.07
N ILE A 37 6.97 -14.76 0.51
CA ILE A 37 7.06 -15.15 -0.90
C ILE A 37 7.97 -16.36 -1.09
N GLN A 38 7.49 -17.35 -1.85
CA GLN A 38 8.29 -18.45 -2.35
C GLN A 38 8.73 -18.19 -3.79
N ARG A 39 10.06 -18.12 -3.95
CA ARG A 39 10.72 -18.02 -5.25
C ARG A 39 11.47 -19.31 -5.53
N THR A 40 11.06 -20.03 -6.57
CA THR A 40 11.93 -20.99 -7.25
C THR A 40 12.40 -20.38 -8.57
N THR A 41 13.44 -20.96 -9.19
CA THR A 41 13.93 -20.50 -10.51
C THR A 41 12.87 -20.57 -11.61
N ARG A 42 11.76 -21.29 -11.38
CA ARG A 42 10.67 -21.51 -12.34
C ARG A 42 9.31 -20.96 -11.90
N GLN A 43 9.10 -20.66 -10.61
CA GLN A 43 7.80 -20.24 -10.11
C GLN A 43 7.90 -19.17 -9.02
N PHE A 44 6.91 -18.29 -9.06
CA PHE A 44 6.75 -17.17 -8.17
C PHE A 44 5.39 -17.29 -7.47
N ASN A 45 5.38 -17.67 -6.19
CA ASN A 45 4.14 -17.84 -5.43
C ASN A 45 4.19 -17.02 -4.15
N VAL A 46 3.09 -16.33 -3.85
CA VAL A 46 2.86 -15.66 -2.56
C VAL A 46 2.43 -16.73 -1.56
N THR A 47 3.01 -16.72 -0.37
CA THR A 47 2.61 -17.67 0.68
C THR A 47 1.27 -17.26 1.29
N GLU A 48 0.60 -18.16 2.00
CA GLU A 48 -0.64 -17.82 2.72
C GLU A 48 -0.44 -16.66 3.69
N VAL A 49 0.66 -16.65 4.44
CA VAL A 49 1.05 -15.53 5.31
C VAL A 49 1.30 -14.24 4.51
N GLY A 50 1.90 -14.35 3.33
CA GLY A 50 2.07 -13.23 2.42
C GLY A 50 0.74 -12.63 1.94
N GLN A 51 -0.26 -13.48 1.71
CA GLN A 51 -1.61 -13.08 1.33
C GLN A 51 -2.31 -12.34 2.48
N THR A 52 -2.31 -12.92 3.68
CA THR A 52 -2.87 -12.29 4.88
C THR A 52 -2.20 -10.95 5.18
N PHE A 53 -0.86 -10.89 5.10
CA PHE A 53 -0.11 -9.66 5.31
C PHE A 53 -0.49 -8.58 4.28
N TYR A 54 -0.62 -8.97 3.01
CA TYR A 54 -1.04 -8.06 1.96
C TYR A 54 -2.45 -7.48 2.19
N GLU A 55 -3.41 -8.31 2.62
CA GLU A 55 -4.77 -7.87 2.93
C GLU A 55 -4.78 -6.84 4.07
N HIS A 56 -4.03 -7.08 5.13
CA HIS A 56 -3.88 -6.12 6.22
C HIS A 56 -3.20 -4.82 5.78
N CYS A 57 -2.15 -4.89 4.96
CA CYS A 57 -1.52 -3.69 4.41
C CYS A 57 -2.48 -2.88 3.52
N LYS A 58 -3.30 -3.56 2.70
CA LYS A 58 -4.29 -2.91 1.85
C LYS A 58 -5.35 -2.19 2.68
N ALA A 59 -5.88 -2.85 3.71
CA ALA A 59 -6.82 -2.24 4.64
C ALA A 59 -6.22 -1.00 5.35
N MET A 60 -4.97 -1.10 5.82
CA MET A 60 -4.29 0.02 6.48
C MET A 60 -4.10 1.24 5.57
N LEU A 61 -3.82 1.02 4.28
CA LEU A 61 -3.71 2.11 3.30
C LEU A 61 -5.06 2.77 3.03
N VAL A 62 -6.13 1.99 2.93
CA VAL A 62 -7.50 2.51 2.76
C VAL A 62 -7.89 3.37 3.97
N GLU A 63 -7.63 2.89 5.18
CA GLU A 63 -7.89 3.66 6.41
C GLU A 63 -7.05 4.94 6.49
N ALA A 64 -5.77 4.87 6.13
CA ALA A 64 -4.91 6.05 6.09
C ALA A 64 -5.41 7.10 5.07
N GLN A 65 -5.88 6.66 3.90
CA GLN A 65 -6.47 7.54 2.90
C GLN A 65 -7.78 8.14 3.41
N ALA A 66 -8.66 7.34 4.02
CA ALA A 66 -9.90 7.81 4.60
C ALA A 66 -9.67 8.87 5.69
N ALA A 67 -8.62 8.72 6.50
CA ALA A 67 -8.24 9.72 7.50
C ALA A 67 -7.79 11.04 6.85
N GLN A 68 -7.01 10.98 5.77
CA GLN A 68 -6.61 12.17 5.00
C GLN A 68 -7.82 12.85 4.36
N ASP A 69 -8.72 12.08 3.76
CA ASP A 69 -9.93 12.58 3.11
C ASP A 69 -10.88 13.22 4.13
N ALA A 70 -11.02 12.65 5.32
CA ALA A 70 -11.80 13.23 6.41
C ALA A 70 -11.23 14.58 6.87
N ILE A 71 -9.90 14.70 6.99
CA ILE A 71 -9.25 15.97 7.31
C ILE A 71 -9.45 16.99 6.18
N ALA A 72 -9.31 16.57 4.92
CA ALA A 72 -9.52 17.43 3.76
C ALA A 72 -10.97 17.94 3.70
N ALA A 73 -11.97 17.07 3.94
CA ALA A 73 -13.37 17.44 4.00
C ALA A 73 -13.66 18.49 5.09
N LEU A 74 -13.03 18.36 6.27
CA LEU A 74 -13.14 19.35 7.35
C LEU A 74 -12.45 20.69 7.04
N GLN A 75 -11.43 20.70 6.16
CA GLN A 75 -10.80 21.94 5.69
C GLN A 75 -11.58 22.62 4.56
N VAL A 76 -12.45 21.89 3.85
CA VAL A 76 -13.33 22.40 2.79
C VAL A 76 -14.60 23.04 3.35
N GLU A 77 -14.93 22.87 4.63
CA GLU A 77 -15.88 23.77 5.30
C GLU A 77 -15.31 25.20 5.21
N PRO A 78 -16.04 26.16 4.60
CA PRO A 78 -15.51 27.49 4.35
C PRO A 78 -15.35 28.19 5.70
N ARG A 79 -14.14 28.18 6.24
CA ARG A 79 -13.75 29.04 7.37
C ARG A 79 -13.64 30.47 6.85
N GLY A 80 -14.78 31.14 6.79
CA GLY A 80 -14.93 32.55 6.48
C GLY A 80 -16.22 33.08 7.09
N ILE A 81 -16.22 34.34 7.53
CA ILE A 81 -17.42 34.99 8.07
C ILE A 81 -18.42 35.16 6.92
N VAL A 82 -19.43 34.31 6.86
CA VAL A 82 -20.55 34.45 5.92
C VAL A 82 -21.39 35.63 6.39
N LYS A 83 -21.19 36.80 5.79
CA LYS A 83 -22.04 37.97 6.04
C LYS A 83 -23.29 37.87 5.18
N LEU A 84 -24.33 37.24 5.72
CA LEU A 84 -25.66 37.25 5.12
C LEU A 84 -26.20 38.69 5.18
N THR A 85 -26.44 39.28 4.01
CA THR A 85 -27.16 40.56 3.89
C THR A 85 -28.43 40.28 3.10
N CYS A 86 -29.59 40.49 3.73
CA CYS A 86 -30.91 40.34 3.11
C CYS A 86 -31.44 41.75 2.78
N GLN A 87 -31.94 41.95 1.56
CA GLN A 87 -32.56 43.19 1.08
C GLN A 87 -34.06 43.22 1.36
#